data_AF-A0A7S3T559-F1
#
_entry.id   AF-A0A7S3T559-F1
#
_cell.length_a   1.000
_cell.length_b   1.000
_cell.length_c   1.000
_cell.angle_alpha   90.00
_cell.angle_beta   90.00
_cell.angle_gamma   90.00
#
_symmetry.space_group_name_H-M   'P 1'
#
loop_
_entity.id
_entity.type
_entity.pdbx_description
1 polymer ?
#
loop_
_entity_poly.entity_id
_entity_poly.type
_entity_poly.pdbx_seq_one_letter_code
_entity_poly.pdbx_strand_id
1 'polypeptide(L)'
;VVPLEALVLFSAEEIERLVCGEPDWSVDALRARADVHAADSRAVGFLWEVLREMNRDERELFLLFVWGRSRMPAGDTSYRFVVDMQHVRGDPDQHLPLAATCFFQLHLPSYT
;
A
#
# COMPACT_ATOMS: atom_id res chain seq x y z
N VAL A 1 9.58 -23.95 8.16
CA VAL A 1 10.68 -24.15 9.13
C VAL A 1 11.99 -23.91 8.39
N VAL A 2 12.87 -23.07 8.93
CA VAL A 2 14.16 -22.70 8.33
C VAL A 2 15.29 -23.27 9.20
N PRO A 3 16.36 -23.89 8.64
CA PRO A 3 17.50 -24.39 9.41
C PRO A 3 18.23 -23.27 10.16
N LEU A 4 18.68 -23.54 11.39
CA LEU A 4 19.35 -22.53 12.24
C LEU A 4 20.68 -22.09 11.63
N GLU A 5 21.36 -23.01 10.95
CA GLU A 5 22.63 -22.81 10.27
C GLU A 5 22.51 -21.85 9.07
N ALA A 6 21.32 -21.71 8.50
CA ALA A 6 21.06 -20.71 7.46
C ALA A 6 20.84 -19.31 8.05
N LEU A 7 20.32 -19.21 9.28
CA LEU A 7 20.05 -17.92 9.93
C LEU A 7 21.33 -17.18 10.34
N VAL A 8 22.41 -17.90 10.65
CA VAL A 8 23.71 -17.27 10.99
C VAL A 8 24.38 -16.55 9.82
N LEU A 9 23.87 -16.74 8.59
CA LEU A 9 24.34 -16.04 7.40
C LEU A 9 23.79 -14.61 7.30
N PHE A 10 22.80 -14.25 8.12
CA PHE A 10 22.11 -12.97 8.09
C PHE A 10 22.31 -12.18 9.38
N SER A 11 22.29 -10.86 9.27
CA SER A 11 22.13 -9.98 10.42
C SER A 11 20.71 -10.05 10.98
N ALA A 12 20.52 -9.58 12.22
CA ALA A 12 19.18 -9.48 12.81
C ALA A 12 18.23 -8.62 11.97
N GLU A 13 18.75 -7.53 11.39
CA GLU A 13 18.01 -6.60 10.53
C GLU A 13 17.60 -7.27 9.20
N GLU A 14 18.46 -8.09 8.62
CA GLU A 14 18.16 -8.85 7.40
C GLU A 14 17.08 -9.89 7.65
N ILE A 15 17.14 -10.62 8.78
CA ILE A 15 16.09 -11.56 9.17
C ILE A 15 14.76 -10.82 9.39
N GLU A 16 14.77 -9.68 10.09
CA GLU A 16 13.57 -8.88 10.30
C GLU A 16 12.96 -8.44 8.96
N ARG A 17 13.76 -7.92 8.03
CA ARG A 17 13.30 -7.53 6.69
C ARG A 17 12.71 -8.72 5.92
N LEU A 18 13.33 -9.90 5.99
CA LEU A 18 12.85 -11.11 5.30
C LEU A 18 11.51 -11.61 5.86
N VAL A 19 11.32 -11.54 7.19
CA VAL A 19 10.13 -12.07 7.87
C VAL A 19 8.99 -11.03 7.89
N CYS A 20 9.31 -9.80 8.27
CA CYS A 20 8.33 -8.75 8.52
C CYS A 20 8.09 -7.88 7.28
N GLY A 21 9.05 -7.77 6.37
CA GLY A 21 9.04 -6.85 5.24
C GLY A 21 9.81 -5.56 5.49
N GLU A 22 9.80 -4.68 4.50
CA GLU A 22 10.48 -3.38 4.52
C GLU A 22 9.77 -2.41 5.49
N PRO A 23 10.44 -1.96 6.56
CA PRO A 23 9.83 -1.06 7.55
C PRO A 23 9.55 0.34 7.01
N ASP A 24 10.44 0.87 6.16
CA ASP A 24 10.32 2.22 5.60
C ASP A 24 10.16 2.13 4.08
N TRP A 25 8.93 2.33 3.61
CA TRP A 25 8.63 2.33 2.18
C TRP A 25 8.36 3.74 1.65
N SER A 26 8.78 3.98 0.40
CA SER A 26 8.51 5.25 -0.28
C SER A 26 7.20 5.19 -1.06
N VAL A 27 6.46 6.30 -1.04
CA VAL A 27 5.21 6.44 -1.82
C VAL A 27 5.45 6.20 -3.30
N ASP A 28 6.61 6.60 -3.82
CA ASP A 28 6.97 6.37 -5.22
C ASP A 28 7.20 4.87 -5.52
N ALA A 29 7.71 4.08 -4.56
CA ALA A 29 7.84 2.63 -4.72
C ALA A 29 6.48 1.91 -4.76
N LEU A 30 5.50 2.39 -3.99
CA LEU A 30 4.12 1.91 -4.07
C LEU A 30 3.48 2.33 -5.40
N ARG A 31 3.62 3.60 -5.78
CA ARG A 31 3.07 4.16 -7.02
C ARG A 31 3.63 3.49 -8.27
N ALA A 32 4.91 3.13 -8.28
CA ALA A 32 5.54 2.41 -9.38
C ALA A 32 4.95 1.00 -9.60
N ARG A 33 4.24 0.45 -8.62
CA ARG A 33 3.56 -0.85 -8.67
C ARG A 33 2.02 -0.70 -8.64
N ALA A 34 1.53 0.51 -8.84
CA ALA A 34 0.11 0.80 -8.79
C ALA A 34 -0.51 0.66 -10.19
N ASP A 35 -1.53 -0.19 -10.30
CA ASP A 35 -2.38 -0.28 -11.48
C ASP A 35 -3.61 0.60 -11.24
N VAL A 36 -3.65 1.75 -11.92
CA VAL A 36 -4.71 2.75 -11.75
C VAL A 36 -5.69 2.65 -12.91
N HIS A 37 -6.91 2.18 -12.65
CA HIS A 37 -7.95 2.00 -13.68
C HIS A 37 -8.78 3.27 -13.94
N ALA A 38 -8.18 4.45 -13.74
CA ALA A 38 -8.71 5.78 -14.08
C ALA A 38 -7.59 6.85 -13.97
N ALA A 39 -6.61 6.80 -14.87
CA ALA A 39 -5.36 7.56 -14.78
C ALA A 39 -5.50 9.10 -14.70
N ASP A 40 -6.65 9.66 -15.10
CA ASP A 40 -6.90 11.12 -15.13
C ASP A 40 -7.83 11.63 -14.02
N SER A 41 -8.09 10.80 -12.99
CA SER A 41 -8.91 11.23 -11.85
C SER A 41 -8.13 12.18 -10.93
N ARG A 42 -8.65 13.39 -10.70
CA ARG A 42 -8.11 14.35 -9.71
C ARG A 42 -7.97 13.71 -8.33
N ALA A 43 -8.90 12.85 -7.94
CA ALA A 43 -8.88 12.11 -6.68
C ALA A 43 -7.65 11.19 -6.56
N VAL A 44 -7.18 10.59 -7.65
CA VAL A 44 -5.95 9.78 -7.64
C VAL A 44 -4.72 10.68 -7.41
N GLY A 45 -4.72 11.90 -7.95
CA GLY A 45 -3.71 12.90 -7.63
C GLY A 45 -3.65 13.18 -6.12
N PHE A 46 -4.81 13.47 -5.53
CA PHE A 46 -4.95 13.70 -4.09
C PHE A 46 -4.49 12.51 -3.25
N LEU A 47 -4.78 11.28 -3.67
CA LEU A 47 -4.31 10.08 -2.97
C LEU A 47 -2.77 10.10 -2.82
N TRP A 48 -2.04 10.36 -3.91
CA TRP A 48 -0.58 10.38 -3.87
C TRP A 48 0.00 11.57 -3.10
N GLU A 49 -0.66 12.72 -3.14
CA GLU A 49 -0.30 13.90 -2.36
C GLU A 49 -0.46 13.63 -0.87
N VAL A 50 -1.64 13.18 -0.44
CA VAL A 50 -1.94 12.85 0.96
C VAL A 50 -1.01 11.77 1.50
N LEU A 51 -0.75 10.70 0.72
CA LEU A 51 0.20 9.65 1.14
C LEU A 51 1.62 10.18 1.39
N ARG A 52 2.05 11.21 0.65
CA ARG A 52 3.35 11.85 0.87
C ARG A 52 3.37 12.74 2.10
N GLU A 53 2.26 13.39 2.41
CA GLU A 53 2.09 14.22 3.61
C GLU A 53 1.97 13.37 4.89
N MET A 54 1.47 12.14 4.78
CA MET A 54 1.39 11.21 5.90
C MET A 54 2.76 10.90 6.50
N ASN A 55 2.80 10.84 7.82
CA ASN A 55 3.94 10.34 8.57
C ASN A 55 4.06 8.81 8.47
N ARG A 56 5.11 8.24 9.06
CA ARG A 56 5.38 6.80 9.00
C ARG A 56 4.22 5.96 9.55
N ASP A 57 3.72 6.29 10.74
CA ASP A 57 2.68 5.52 11.41
C ASP A 57 1.37 5.56 10.60
N GLU A 58 1.04 6.70 10.01
CA GLU A 58 -0.13 6.86 9.13
C GLU A 58 0.00 6.04 7.84
N ARG A 59 1.20 5.95 7.27
CA ARG A 59 1.47 5.08 6.10
C ARG A 59 1.37 3.60 6.46
N GLU A 60 1.80 3.20 7.64
CA GLU A 60 1.61 1.82 8.13
C GLU A 60 0.12 1.51 8.30
N LEU A 61 -0.68 2.45 8.85
CA LEU A 61 -2.13 2.33 8.95
C LEU A 61 -2.81 2.25 7.56
N PHE A 62 -2.31 3.02 6.59
CA PHE A 62 -2.78 2.91 5.21
C PHE A 62 -2.55 1.51 4.64
N LEU A 63 -1.34 0.95 4.76
CA LEU A 63 -1.08 -0.42 4.29
C LEU A 63 -1.94 -1.45 5.03
N LEU A 64 -2.19 -1.27 6.33
CA LEU A 64 -3.12 -2.14 7.06
C LEU A 64 -4.53 -2.06 6.48
N PHE A 65 -4.97 -0.86 6.10
CA PHE A 65 -6.28 -0.65 5.48
C PHE A 65 -6.39 -1.32 4.09
N VAL A 66 -5.41 -1.14 3.20
CA VAL A 66 -5.49 -1.66 1.82
C VAL A 66 -4.95 -3.09 1.64
N TRP A 67 -4.10 -3.57 2.54
CA TRP A 67 -3.37 -4.84 2.40
C TRP A 67 -3.41 -5.72 3.66
N GLY A 68 -3.91 -5.23 4.80
CA GLY A 68 -3.91 -5.99 6.05
C GLY A 68 -2.51 -6.28 6.62
N ARG A 69 -1.47 -5.58 6.12
CA ARG A 69 -0.08 -5.68 6.58
C ARG A 69 0.45 -4.28 6.86
N SER A 70 1.34 -4.13 7.84
CA SER A 70 1.97 -2.84 8.14
C SER A 70 3.23 -2.55 7.30
N ARG A 71 3.77 -3.56 6.59
CA ARG A 71 5.01 -3.45 5.82
C ARG A 71 4.88 -4.03 4.42
N MET A 72 5.59 -3.43 3.47
CA MET A 72 5.70 -3.98 2.13
C MET A 72 6.63 -5.21 2.13
N PRO A 73 6.38 -6.24 1.31
CA PRO A 73 7.29 -7.36 1.10
C PRO A 73 8.68 -6.87 0.73
N ALA A 74 9.70 -7.46 1.33
CA ALA A 74 11.08 -7.21 0.95
C ALA A 74 11.40 -7.84 -0.42
N GLY A 75 12.27 -7.18 -1.19
CA GLY A 75 12.77 -7.68 -2.47
C GLY A 75 11.86 -7.39 -3.68
N ASP A 76 12.23 -7.96 -4.82
CA ASP A 76 11.42 -7.86 -6.04
C ASP A 76 10.23 -8.82 -5.95
N THR A 77 9.03 -8.24 -5.93
CA THR A 77 7.79 -8.97 -5.71
C THR A 77 6.76 -8.52 -6.73
N SER A 78 6.03 -9.50 -7.28
CA SER A 78 5.07 -9.30 -8.36
C SER A 78 3.72 -8.74 -7.89
N TYR A 79 3.66 -8.12 -6.70
CA TYR A 79 2.40 -7.54 -6.23
C TYR A 79 2.04 -6.31 -7.07
N ARG A 80 0.73 -6.04 -7.10
CA ARG A 80 0.16 -4.85 -7.72
C ARG A 80 -0.81 -4.22 -6.74
N PHE A 81 -0.67 -2.92 -6.55
CA PHE A 81 -1.63 -2.12 -5.79
C PHE A 81 -2.67 -1.59 -6.77
N VAL A 82 -3.91 -2.05 -6.67
CA VAL A 82 -4.95 -1.67 -7.64
C VAL A 82 -5.73 -0.47 -7.10
N VAL A 83 -5.87 0.58 -7.91
CA VAL A 83 -6.71 1.75 -7.58
C VAL A 83 -7.84 1.85 -8.59
N ASP A 84 -9.05 1.60 -8.11
CA ASP A 84 -10.29 1.68 -8.86
C ASP A 84 -11.14 2.86 -8.41
N MET A 85 -11.90 3.43 -9.34
CA MET A 85 -12.89 4.43 -8.98
C MET A 85 -14.14 3.77 -8.41
N GLN A 86 -14.58 4.25 -7.25
CA GLN A 86 -15.82 3.84 -6.61
C GLN A 86 -16.99 4.57 -7.25
N HIS A 87 -17.96 3.80 -7.75
CA HIS A 87 -19.23 4.33 -8.24
C HIS A 87 -20.19 4.52 -7.06
N VAL A 88 -20.31 5.75 -6.60
CA VAL A 88 -21.18 6.12 -5.47
C VAL A 88 -22.42 6.87 -5.94
N ARG A 89 -23.51 6.78 -5.17
CA ARG A 89 -24.74 7.56 -5.42
C ARG A 89 -24.74 8.79 -4.52
N GLY A 90 -24.99 9.96 -5.10
CA GLY A 90 -24.96 11.22 -4.37
C GLY A 90 -23.57 11.85 -4.38
N ASP A 91 -23.29 12.66 -3.37
CA ASP A 91 -22.04 13.42 -3.26
C ASP A 91 -20.84 12.49 -2.97
N PRO A 92 -19.82 12.41 -3.85
CA PRO A 92 -18.65 11.58 -3.62
C PRO A 92 -17.85 12.00 -2.38
N ASP A 93 -17.87 13.28 -1.99
CA ASP A 93 -17.12 13.81 -0.86
C ASP A 93 -17.68 13.38 0.50
N GLN A 94 -18.89 12.82 0.51
CA GLN A 94 -19.52 12.24 1.71
C GLN A 94 -19.23 10.74 1.89
N HIS A 95 -18.54 10.11 0.95
CA HIS A 95 -18.22 8.68 1.00
C HIS A 95 -16.78 8.45 1.44
N LEU A 96 -16.56 7.40 2.23
CA LEU A 96 -15.22 6.93 2.57
C LEU A 96 -14.70 5.97 1.49
N PRO A 97 -13.37 5.89 1.28
CA PRO A 97 -12.79 4.87 0.43
C PRO A 97 -13.06 3.47 0.98
N LEU A 98 -13.09 2.47 0.10
CA LEU A 98 -13.24 1.06 0.48
C LEU A 98 -12.01 0.27 0.05
N ALA A 99 -11.61 -0.70 0.87
CA ALA A 99 -10.48 -1.58 0.55
C ALA A 99 -10.94 -3.03 0.42
N ALA A 100 -10.38 -3.72 -0.58
CA ALA A 100 -10.45 -5.16 -0.70
C ALA A 100 -9.07 -5.75 -0.39
N THR A 101 -8.79 -5.98 0.89
CA THR A 101 -7.47 -6.34 1.41
C THR A 101 -6.88 -7.61 0.78
N CYS A 102 -7.71 -8.61 0.49
CA CYS A 102 -7.28 -9.84 -0.19
C CYS A 102 -6.69 -9.61 -1.58
N PHE A 103 -7.01 -8.48 -2.22
CA PHE A 103 -6.59 -8.14 -3.58
C PHE A 103 -5.66 -6.93 -3.63
N PHE A 104 -5.26 -6.38 -2.47
CA PHE A 104 -4.48 -5.15 -2.36
C PHE A 104 -5.07 -4.03 -3.24
N GLN A 105 -6.37 -3.80 -3.07
CA GLN A 105 -7.17 -2.94 -3.95
C GLN A 105 -7.89 -1.87 -3.14
N LEU A 106 -7.84 -0.64 -3.66
CA LEU A 106 -8.51 0.54 -3.13
C LEU A 106 -9.59 0.99 -4.12
N HIS A 107 -10.82 1.10 -3.63
CA HIS A 107 -11.91 1.78 -4.31
C HIS A 107 -12.02 3.21 -3.79
N LEU A 108 -11.74 4.16 -4.67
CA LEU A 108 -11.63 5.58 -4.35
C LEU A 108 -12.83 6.34 -4.94
N PRO A 109 -13.66 7.02 -4.13
CA PRO A 109 -14.66 7.94 -4.65
C PRO A 109 -14.02 9.03 -5.53
N SER A 110 -14.79 9.53 -6.50
CA SER A 110 -14.36 10.63 -7.36
C SER A 110 -14.44 11.98 -6.65
N TYR A 111 -13.59 12.17 -5.63
CA TYR A 111 -13.51 13.40 -4.83
C TYR A 111 -13.23 14.66 -5.67
N THR A 112 -13.75 15.81 -5.23
CA THR A 112 -13.64 17.09 -5.95
C THR A 112 -12.74 18.15 -5.32
#